data_AF-E4XL03-F1
#
_entry.id   AF-E4XL03-F1
#
_cell.length_a   1.000
_cell.length_b   1.000
_cell.length_c   1.000
_cell.angle_alpha   90.00
_cell.angle_beta   90.00
_cell.angle_gamma   90.00
#
_symmetry.space_group_name_H-M   'P 1'
#
loop_
_entity.id
_entity.type
_entity.pdbx_description
1 polymer ?
#
loop_
_entity_poly.entity_id
_entity_poly.type
_entity_poly.pdbx_seq_one_letter_code
_entity_poly.pdbx_strand_id
1 'polypeptide(L)'
;MSVKILVVGSLNVDQIAYCPRLPLPGETILGEKTIYSPAPCPKREDFETFCEKIDFLIANETEALQLSGSENISEAFEALQKKYKIKNVIVTLGSDGFALKTDEELTNHPVAEKVEVVLLRRKTINLKITC
;
A
#
# COMPACT_ATOMS: atom_id res chain seq x y z
N MET A 1 -27.92 18.53 18.06
CA MET A 1 -27.13 18.66 16.81
C MET A 1 -26.50 17.31 16.49
N SER A 2 -26.80 16.72 15.33
CA SER A 2 -26.17 15.47 14.89
C SER A 2 -24.90 15.82 14.11
N VAL A 3 -23.73 15.50 14.67
CA VAL A 3 -22.47 15.64 13.96
C VAL A 3 -22.42 14.59 12.86
N LYS A 4 -22.20 15.01 11.60
CA LYS A 4 -22.01 14.09 10.47
C LYS A 4 -20.53 13.74 10.39
N ILE A 5 -20.18 12.52 10.75
CA ILE A 5 -18.81 12.02 10.63
C ILE A 5 -18.66 11.38 9.24
N LEU A 6 -17.79 11.94 8.42
CA LEU A 6 -17.34 11.34 7.17
C LEU A 6 -15.98 10.68 7.41
N VAL A 7 -15.95 9.35 7.38
CA VAL A 7 -14.69 8.60 7.32
C VAL A 7 -14.23 8.61 5.86
N VAL A 8 -13.20 9.40 5.58
CA VAL A 8 -12.37 9.25 4.37
C VAL A 8 -11.30 8.21 4.72
N GLY A 9 -10.93 7.32 3.80
CA GLY A 9 -10.02 6.20 4.06
C GLY A 9 -8.65 6.59 4.63
N SER A 10 -7.75 5.61 4.79
CA SER A 10 -6.39 5.88 5.29
C SER A 10 -5.68 6.90 4.39
N LEU A 11 -5.17 7.98 4.99
CA LEU A 11 -4.29 8.98 4.37
C LEU A 11 -2.86 8.84 4.93
N ASN A 12 -2.39 7.60 5.08
CA ASN A 12 -1.04 7.35 5.57
C ASN A 12 -0.17 6.78 4.46
N VAL A 13 0.62 7.64 3.80
CA VAL A 13 1.71 7.18 2.94
C VAL A 13 2.86 6.81 3.86
N ASP A 14 3.10 5.52 4.02
CA ASP A 14 4.22 5.03 4.81
C ASP A 14 5.43 4.85 3.89
N GLN A 15 6.43 5.72 4.03
CA GLN A 15 7.75 5.56 3.44
C GLN A 15 8.77 5.39 4.57
N ILE A 16 9.27 4.17 4.73
CA ILE A 16 10.21 3.83 5.79
C ILE A 16 11.57 3.58 5.15
N ALA A 17 12.57 4.39 5.53
CA ALA A 17 13.94 4.20 5.11
C ALA A 17 14.80 3.76 6.31
N TYR A 18 15.45 2.62 6.19
CA TYR A 18 16.47 2.19 7.15
C TYR A 18 17.78 2.89 6.85
N CYS A 19 18.42 3.41 7.87
CA CYS A 19 19.70 4.09 7.79
C CYS A 19 20.63 3.56 8.88
N PRO A 20 21.96 3.60 8.67
CA PRO A 20 22.92 3.01 9.62
C PRO A 20 22.90 3.69 11.00
N ARG A 21 22.41 4.93 11.08
CA ARG A 21 22.22 5.72 12.30
C ARG A 21 21.31 6.90 12.04
N LEU A 22 20.91 7.61 13.09
CA LEU A 22 20.23 8.89 12.95
C LEU A 22 21.14 9.96 12.29
N PRO A 23 20.61 10.79 11.38
CA PRO A 23 21.35 11.92 10.81
C PRO A 23 21.69 12.96 11.88
N LEU A 24 22.86 13.59 11.76
CA LEU A 24 23.15 14.81 12.50
C LEU A 24 22.45 16.03 11.86
N PRO A 25 22.24 17.14 12.58
CA PRO A 25 21.67 18.35 11.99
C PRO A 25 22.46 18.81 10.75
N GLY A 26 21.77 18.92 9.61
CA GLY A 26 22.34 19.34 8.33
C GLY A 26 23.02 18.23 7.52
N GLU A 27 23.05 17.00 8.01
CA GLU A 27 23.64 15.86 7.33
C GLU A 27 22.62 15.11 6.47
N THR A 28 23.03 14.71 5.26
CA THR A 28 22.31 13.74 4.42
C THR A 28 23.05 12.40 4.48
N ILE A 29 22.36 11.34 4.90
CA ILE A 29 22.88 9.97 4.90
C ILE A 29 22.12 9.11 3.89
N LEU A 30 22.79 8.09 3.35
CA LEU A 30 22.16 7.14 2.44
C LEU A 30 21.34 6.12 3.23
N GLY A 31 20.13 5.84 2.74
CA GLY A 31 19.33 4.72 3.22
C GLY A 31 19.82 3.40 2.64
N GLU A 32 19.73 2.34 3.44
CA GLU A 32 20.16 0.99 3.08
C GLU A 32 19.01 0.12 2.58
N LYS A 33 17.78 0.42 3.03
CA LYS A 33 16.57 -0.33 2.66
C LYS A 33 15.34 0.57 2.73
N THR A 34 14.44 0.44 1.76
CA THR A 34 13.19 1.20 1.71
C THR A 34 11.97 0.30 1.67
N ILE A 35 10.98 0.58 2.53
CA ILE A 35 9.63 0.03 2.49
C ILE A 35 8.68 1.15 2.08
N TYR A 36 7.80 0.84 1.12
CA TYR A 36 6.81 1.78 0.63
C TYR A 36 5.41 1.15 0.68
N SER A 37 4.49 1.82 1.39
CA SER A 37 3.06 1.48 1.41
C SER A 37 2.26 2.72 0.96
N PRO A 38 1.74 2.74 -0.27
CA PRO A 38 1.07 3.91 -0.79
C PRO A 38 -0.37 4.00 -0.24
N ALA A 39 -0.71 5.07 0.48
CA ALA A 39 -2.10 5.45 0.72
C ALA A 39 -2.23 6.99 0.86
N PRO A 40 -2.80 7.70 -0.13
CA PRO A 40 -3.47 7.17 -1.33
C PRO A 40 -2.50 6.63 -2.37
N CYS A 41 -3.00 5.76 -3.26
CA CYS A 41 -2.23 5.27 -4.40
C CYS A 41 -1.78 6.43 -5.29
N PRO A 42 -0.47 6.64 -5.52
CA PRO A 42 0.00 7.67 -6.43
C PRO A 42 -0.42 7.36 -7.86
N LYS A 43 -0.31 8.35 -8.75
CA LYS A 43 -0.42 8.07 -10.17
C LYS A 43 0.74 7.18 -10.61
N ARG A 44 0.47 6.29 -11.56
CA ARG A 44 1.47 5.38 -12.10
C ARG A 44 2.69 6.12 -12.70
N GLU A 45 2.46 7.25 -13.36
CA GLU A 45 3.53 8.10 -13.91
C GLU A 45 4.50 8.61 -12.85
N ASP A 46 3.99 9.01 -11.67
CA ASP A 46 4.82 9.46 -10.56
C ASP A 46 5.56 8.28 -9.93
N PHE A 47 4.86 7.15 -9.74
CA PHE A 47 5.43 5.92 -9.18
C PHE A 47 6.60 5.39 -10.01
N GLU A 48 6.49 5.41 -11.34
CA GLU A 48 7.53 4.96 -12.26
C GLU A 48 8.86 5.71 -12.06
N THR A 49 8.84 6.95 -11.56
CA THR A 49 10.05 7.75 -11.33
C THR A 49 10.92 7.29 -10.16
N PHE A 50 10.36 6.50 -9.23
CA PHE A 50 11.07 6.09 -8.01
C PHE A 50 10.94 4.61 -7.66
N CYS A 51 10.11 3.85 -8.38
CA CYS A 51 9.82 2.45 -8.07
C CYS A 51 11.05 1.54 -7.96
N GLU A 52 12.09 1.75 -8.77
CA GLU A 52 13.34 0.95 -8.72
C GLU A 52 14.12 1.11 -7.40
N LYS A 53 13.82 2.13 -6.58
CA LYS A 53 14.45 2.36 -5.26
C LYS A 53 13.73 1.66 -4.12
N ILE A 54 12.62 1.00 -4.39
CA ILE A 54 11.78 0.33 -3.39
C ILE A 54 12.27 -1.10 -3.22
N ASP A 55 12.68 -1.47 -2.00
CA ASP A 55 13.02 -2.86 -1.70
C ASP A 55 11.79 -3.69 -1.34
N PHE A 56 10.83 -3.09 -0.64
CA PHE A 56 9.54 -3.69 -0.29
C PHE A 56 8.39 -2.77 -0.66
N LEU A 57 7.51 -3.23 -1.54
CA LEU A 57 6.23 -2.59 -1.81
C LEU A 57 5.13 -3.34 -1.04
N ILE A 58 4.34 -2.62 -0.26
CA ILE A 58 3.14 -3.14 0.41
C ILE A 58 1.95 -2.42 -0.20
N ALA A 59 1.06 -3.13 -0.88
CA ALA A 59 -0.10 -2.55 -1.52
C ALA A 59 -1.35 -3.38 -1.21
N ASN A 60 -2.53 -2.78 -1.21
CA ASN A 60 -3.76 -3.57 -1.35
C ASN A 60 -4.02 -3.96 -2.81
N GLU A 61 -5.04 -4.79 -3.03
CA GLU A 61 -5.42 -5.23 -4.38
C GLU A 61 -5.65 -4.07 -5.37
N THR A 62 -6.31 -3.00 -4.94
CA THR A 62 -6.65 -1.87 -5.82
C THR A 62 -5.40 -1.05 -6.17
N GLU A 63 -4.54 -0.78 -5.19
CA GLU A 63 -3.25 -0.12 -5.39
C GLU A 63 -2.33 -0.94 -6.30
N ALA A 64 -2.24 -2.26 -6.07
CA ALA A 64 -1.41 -3.14 -6.89
C ALA A 64 -1.83 -3.12 -8.36
N LEU A 65 -3.14 -3.17 -8.64
CA LEU A 65 -3.68 -3.06 -10.01
C LEU A 65 -3.43 -1.67 -10.61
N GLN A 66 -3.65 -0.60 -9.84
CA GLN A 66 -3.43 0.78 -10.32
C GLN A 66 -1.96 1.05 -10.67
N LEU A 67 -1.03 0.63 -9.80
CA LEU A 67 0.41 0.85 -10.01
C LEU A 67 0.97 -0.01 -11.12
N SER A 68 0.56 -1.27 -11.21
CA SER A 68 0.97 -2.19 -12.28
C SER A 68 0.39 -1.81 -13.64
N GLY A 69 -0.83 -1.25 -13.66
CA GLY A 69 -1.63 -1.12 -14.87
C GLY A 69 -2.18 -2.45 -15.38
N SER A 70 -2.25 -3.47 -14.53
CA SER A 70 -2.70 -4.83 -14.87
C SER A 70 -4.20 -5.03 -14.60
N GLU A 71 -4.80 -6.04 -15.25
CA GLU A 71 -6.22 -6.37 -15.09
C GLU A 71 -6.50 -7.30 -13.90
N ASN A 72 -5.49 -8.06 -13.47
CA ASN A 72 -5.60 -9.00 -12.35
C ASN A 72 -4.33 -9.04 -11.49
N ILE A 73 -4.44 -9.60 -10.28
CA ILE A 73 -3.37 -9.63 -9.29
C ILE A 73 -2.16 -10.44 -9.74
N SER A 74 -2.36 -11.52 -10.50
CA SER A 74 -1.25 -12.33 -11.01
C SER A 74 -0.36 -11.52 -11.95
N GLU A 75 -0.97 -10.80 -12.89
CA GLU A 75 -0.26 -9.87 -13.77
C GLU A 75 0.35 -8.69 -13.01
N ALA A 76 -0.33 -8.19 -11.99
CA ALA A 76 0.17 -7.10 -11.17
C ALA A 76 1.50 -7.49 -10.49
N PHE A 77 1.59 -8.70 -9.93
CA PHE A 77 2.84 -9.22 -9.37
C PHE A 77 3.97 -9.30 -10.41
N GLU A 78 3.66 -9.76 -11.61
CA GLU A 78 4.64 -9.85 -12.71
C GLU A 78 5.13 -8.46 -13.12
N ALA A 79 4.24 -7.48 -13.28
CA ALA A 79 4.60 -6.12 -13.62
C ALA A 79 5.42 -5.44 -12.51
N LEU A 80 4.96 -5.51 -11.25
CA LEU A 80 5.64 -4.90 -10.11
C LEU A 80 7.06 -5.47 -9.90
N GLN A 81 7.25 -6.77 -10.04
CA GLN A 81 8.58 -7.37 -9.92
C GLN A 81 9.45 -7.21 -11.16
N LYS A 82 8.95 -7.54 -12.36
CA LYS A 82 9.81 -7.62 -13.55
C LYS A 82 9.93 -6.30 -14.29
N LYS A 83 8.82 -5.60 -14.48
CA LYS A 83 8.81 -4.33 -15.20
C LYS A 83 9.38 -3.21 -14.32
N TYR A 84 8.99 -3.17 -13.05
CA TYR A 84 9.42 -2.13 -12.11
C TYR A 84 10.58 -2.55 -11.18
N LYS A 85 11.07 -3.79 -11.31
CA LYS A 85 12.27 -4.32 -10.61
C LYS A 85 12.18 -4.24 -9.08
N ILE A 86 10.97 -4.32 -8.53
CA ILE A 86 10.76 -4.32 -7.08
C ILE A 86 10.98 -5.74 -6.59
N LYS A 87 12.00 -5.92 -5.73
CA LYS A 87 12.43 -7.24 -5.25
C LYS A 87 11.34 -7.96 -4.46
N ASN A 88 10.70 -7.23 -3.55
CA ASN A 88 9.71 -7.79 -2.63
C ASN A 88 8.40 -7.04 -2.76
N VAL A 89 7.34 -7.76 -3.13
CA VAL A 89 5.98 -7.21 -3.29
C VAL A 89 5.04 -7.97 -2.36
N ILE A 90 4.33 -7.23 -1.51
CA ILE A 90 3.29 -7.73 -0.62
C ILE A 90 1.96 -7.14 -1.10
N VAL A 91 0.99 -8.00 -1.38
CA VAL A 91 -0.38 -7.59 -1.69
C VAL A 91 -1.31 -8.06 -0.59
N THR A 92 -1.94 -7.13 0.12
CA THR A 92 -2.95 -7.44 1.14
C THR A 92 -4.29 -7.76 0.48
N LEU A 93 -4.90 -8.88 0.87
CA LEU A 93 -6.16 -9.44 0.33
C LEU A 93 -7.32 -9.30 1.32
N GLY A 94 -7.36 -8.18 2.04
CA GLY A 94 -8.36 -7.93 3.08
C GLY A 94 -8.37 -9.01 4.18
N SER A 95 -9.50 -9.70 4.34
CA SER A 95 -9.66 -10.75 5.35
C SER A 95 -8.96 -12.07 5.02
N ASP A 96 -8.47 -12.22 3.79
CA ASP A 96 -7.85 -13.45 3.32
C ASP A 96 -6.33 -13.46 3.55
N GLY A 97 -5.79 -12.38 4.12
CA GLY A 97 -4.39 -12.26 4.51
C GLY A 97 -3.59 -11.47 3.49
N PHE A 98 -2.43 -12.00 3.10
CA PHE A 98 -1.58 -11.37 2.10
C PHE A 98 -0.83 -12.40 1.26
N ALA A 99 -0.48 -11.99 0.05
CA ALA A 99 0.44 -12.69 -0.83
C ALA A 99 1.78 -11.93 -0.84
N LEU A 100 2.88 -12.67 -0.72
CA LEU A 100 4.24 -12.15 -0.80
C LEU A 100 4.94 -12.77 -2.01
N LYS A 101 5.57 -11.93 -2.81
CA LYS A 101 6.45 -12.37 -3.90
C LYS A 101 7.84 -11.77 -3.72
N THR A 102 8.84 -12.62 -3.58
CA THR A 102 10.26 -12.26 -3.56
C THR A 102 10.91 -12.68 -4.87
N ASP A 103 12.19 -12.36 -5.08
CA ASP A 103 12.93 -12.76 -6.29
C ASP A 103 13.05 -14.30 -6.46
N GLU A 104 12.85 -15.07 -5.38
CA GLU A 104 13.07 -16.52 -5.35
C GLU A 104 11.78 -17.35 -5.14
N GLU A 105 10.70 -16.77 -4.62
CA GLU A 105 9.47 -17.52 -4.28
C GLU A 105 8.20 -16.65 -4.27
N LEU A 106 7.06 -17.25 -4.65
CA LEU A 106 5.72 -16.71 -4.38
C LEU A 106 5.11 -17.50 -3.21
N THR A 107 4.91 -16.84 -2.07
CA THR A 107 4.30 -17.46 -0.89
C THR A 107 2.97 -16.78 -0.55
N ASN A 108 1.94 -17.61 -0.32
CA ASN A 108 0.65 -17.15 0.20
C ASN A 108 0.63 -17.40 1.70
N HIS A 109 0.43 -16.35 2.48
CA HIS A 109 0.36 -16.44 3.94
C HIS A 109 -1.09 -16.18 4.38
N PRO A 110 -1.84 -17.24 4.75
CA PRO A 110 -3.15 -17.05 5.36
C PRO A 110 -3.00 -16.34 6.72
N VAL A 111 -4.04 -15.61 7.11
CA VAL A 111 -4.10 -14.79 8.33
C VAL A 111 -3.69 -15.56 9.59
N ALA A 112 -2.81 -14.97 10.41
CA ALA A 112 -2.69 -15.29 11.82
C ALA A 112 -3.92 -14.74 12.57
N GLU A 113 -4.76 -15.62 13.11
CA GLU A 113 -6.06 -15.38 13.80
C GLU A 113 -6.99 -14.31 13.19
N LYS A 114 -8.19 -14.72 12.74
CA LYS A 114 -9.22 -13.78 12.27
C LYS A 114 -9.59 -12.79 13.40
N VAL A 115 -9.15 -11.56 13.28
CA VAL A 115 -9.63 -10.44 14.11
C VAL A 115 -10.92 -9.88 13.52
N GLU A 116 -11.87 -9.49 14.38
CA GLU A 116 -13.10 -8.85 13.95
C GLU A 116 -12.79 -7.50 13.29
N VAL A 117 -13.02 -7.41 11.98
CA VAL A 117 -12.82 -6.16 11.24
C VAL A 117 -13.98 -5.21 11.55
N VAL A 118 -13.77 -4.28 12.48
CA VAL A 118 -14.72 -3.19 12.76
C VAL A 118 -14.61 -2.12 11.66
N LEU A 119 -15.33 -2.35 10.55
CA LEU A 119 -15.46 -1.39 9.45
C LEU A 119 -16.59 -0.40 9.73
N LEU A 120 -16.27 0.87 10.02
CA LEU A 120 -17.22 1.98 10.00
C LEU A 120 -17.61 2.33 8.54
N ARG A 121 -18.40 1.46 7.88
CA ARG A 121 -18.95 1.75 6.54
C ARG A 121 -20.17 2.67 6.63
N ARG A 122 -20.18 3.69 5.76
CA ARG A 122 -21.27 4.66 5.51
C ARG A 122 -22.67 4.00 5.53
N LYS A 123 -23.48 4.28 6.55
CA LYS A 123 -24.94 4.17 6.45
C LYS A 123 -25.49 5.52 5.99
N THR A 124 -26.05 5.56 4.79
CA THR A 124 -26.80 6.72 4.26
C THR A 124 -28.05 6.93 5.12
N ILE A 125 -28.11 8.04 5.84
CA ILE A 125 -29.33 8.47 6.54
C ILE A 125 -29.90 9.65 5.74
N ASN A 126 -31.05 9.42 5.09
CA ASN A 126 -31.81 10.43 4.36
C ASN A 126 -32.35 11.48 5.33
N LEU A 127 -32.03 12.76 5.14
CA LEU A 127 -32.81 13.85 5.70
C LEU A 127 -33.01 14.99 4.70
N LYS A 128 -34.28 15.33 4.47
CA LYS A 128 -34.75 16.51 3.73
C LYS A 128 -34.22 17.77 4.40
N ILE A 129 -33.64 18.66 3.59
CA ILE A 129 -33.22 20.01 4.01
C ILE A 129 -34.30 20.98 3.51
N THR A 130 -34.86 21.77 4.41
CA THR A 130 -35.53 23.03 4.06
C THR A 130 -34.68 24.14 4.68
N CYS A 131 -34.55 25.24 3.94
CA CYS A 131 -33.54 26.31 4.05
C CYS A 131 -33.34 26.88 5.45
#